data_AF-A0A5A7MWF5-F1
#
_entry.id   AF-A0A5A7MWF5-F1
#
_cell.length_a   1.000
_cell.length_b   1.000
_cell.length_c   1.000
_cell.angle_alpha   90.00
_cell.angle_beta   90.00
_cell.angle_gamma   90.00
#
_symmetry.space_group_name_H-M   'P 1'
#
loop_
_entity.id
_entity.type
_entity.pdbx_description
1 polymer ?
#
loop_
_entity_poly.entity_id
_entity_poly.type
_entity_poly.pdbx_seq_one_letter_code
_entity_poly.pdbx_strand_id
1 'polypeptide(L)'
;MNKSFRYTAFALATLLSATAQAQSDKSDSSDPWWSAGKATIQERLAVTKNENRAKNVILFIGDGMGISTLTAMRIFDGQTRGESGEENVMPYEHFPNVALVKTYNDNAQVADSAGTASAIMTGVKTRLGVINMASTHPVEQCIDGKTGHRMSFAQRAEQAGKATGVVSTARLTHATPSTVYANSPSRNWEYDANMPKEALEAGCTDIAAQFVAFDDGDGIEVALGGGRANFLPNTTPDPEKEGLWDGAAMAGI
;
A
#
# COMPACT_ATOMS: atom_id res chain seq x y z
N MET A 1 -48.81 72.79 -38.73
CA MET A 1 -48.89 72.65 -37.26
C MET A 1 -47.51 72.25 -36.74
N ASN A 2 -46.96 73.11 -35.87
CA ASN A 2 -45.97 72.89 -34.80
C ASN A 2 -44.62 72.16 -35.04
N LYS A 3 -43.55 72.99 -34.92
CA LYS A 3 -42.47 72.96 -33.93
C LYS A 3 -41.44 71.79 -33.93
N SER A 4 -40.24 72.16 -34.37
CA SER A 4 -38.92 71.91 -33.76
C SER A 4 -38.87 71.22 -32.38
N PHE A 5 -37.98 70.23 -32.22
CA PHE A 5 -37.22 70.05 -30.97
C PHE A 5 -35.89 69.30 -31.17
N ARG A 6 -34.80 69.85 -30.60
CA ARG A 6 -33.45 69.29 -30.48
C ARG A 6 -33.33 68.56 -29.13
N TYR A 7 -32.68 67.40 -29.06
CA TYR A 7 -32.02 66.92 -27.82
C TYR A 7 -30.70 66.19 -28.18
N THR A 8 -29.51 66.76 -27.94
CA THR A 8 -28.64 66.69 -26.74
C THR A 8 -28.05 65.30 -26.39
N ALA A 9 -26.73 65.19 -26.59
CA ALA A 9 -25.67 64.63 -25.74
C ALA A 9 -25.91 63.36 -24.91
N PHE A 10 -25.11 62.31 -25.15
CA PHE A 10 -24.55 61.31 -24.21
C PHE A 10 -23.58 60.43 -25.04
N ALA A 11 -22.38 60.00 -24.64
CA ALA A 11 -21.63 60.12 -23.42
C ALA A 11 -20.14 59.89 -23.77
N LEU A 12 -19.27 60.65 -23.12
CA LEU A 12 -17.83 60.44 -23.07
C LEU A 12 -17.55 59.12 -22.33
N ALA A 13 -17.23 58.04 -23.04
CA ALA A 13 -16.69 56.82 -22.43
C ALA A 13 -15.19 56.79 -22.67
N THR A 14 -14.45 57.57 -21.87
CA THR A 14 -13.02 57.37 -21.68
C THR A 14 -12.81 55.95 -21.18
N LEU A 15 -12.30 55.09 -22.08
CA LEU A 15 -11.71 53.79 -21.76
C LEU A 15 -10.53 54.02 -20.81
N LEU A 16 -10.82 54.14 -19.51
CA LEU A 16 -9.88 53.85 -18.45
C LEU A 16 -9.54 52.37 -18.61
N SER A 17 -8.49 52.11 -19.38
CA SER A 17 -7.73 50.89 -19.30
C SER A 17 -7.10 50.89 -17.91
N ALA A 18 -7.87 50.49 -16.90
CA ALA A 18 -7.31 50.10 -15.62
C ALA A 18 -6.50 48.84 -15.89
N THR A 19 -5.22 49.04 -16.23
CA THR A 19 -4.22 48.04 -15.97
C THR A 19 -4.29 47.81 -14.47
N ALA A 20 -5.08 46.82 -14.06
CA ALA A 20 -4.87 46.17 -12.79
C ALA A 20 -3.47 45.56 -12.90
N GLN A 21 -2.45 46.38 -12.62
CA GLN A 21 -1.17 45.87 -12.16
C GLN A 21 -1.57 45.06 -10.93
N ALA A 22 -1.56 43.74 -11.10
CA ALA A 22 -1.49 42.83 -9.98
C ALA A 22 -0.30 43.33 -9.17
N GLN A 23 -0.61 44.07 -8.11
CA GLN A 23 0.37 44.57 -7.18
C GLN A 23 1.01 43.29 -6.67
N SER A 24 2.25 43.02 -7.09
CA SER A 24 2.97 41.86 -6.58
C SER A 24 2.96 42.05 -5.09
N ASP A 25 2.21 41.22 -4.37
CA ASP A 25 2.37 41.11 -2.93
C ASP A 25 3.84 40.78 -2.74
N LYS A 26 4.63 41.80 -2.43
CA LYS A 26 5.99 41.65 -1.93
C LYS A 26 5.84 41.16 -0.50
N SER A 27 5.15 40.03 -0.30
CA SER A 27 5.19 39.29 0.93
C SER A 27 6.65 38.87 1.09
N ASP A 28 7.30 39.68 1.90
CA ASP A 28 8.60 39.55 2.52
C ASP A 28 9.52 38.48 1.90
N SER A 29 10.30 38.86 0.88
CA SER A 29 11.36 37.99 0.35
C SER A 29 12.41 37.60 1.40
N SER A 30 12.40 38.24 2.58
CA SER A 30 13.22 37.92 3.75
C SER A 30 12.62 36.84 4.65
N ASP A 31 11.34 36.50 4.52
CA ASP A 31 10.71 35.47 5.33
C ASP A 31 11.25 34.08 4.88
N PRO A 32 11.83 33.30 5.81
CA PRO A 32 12.32 31.96 5.50
C PRO A 32 11.22 31.02 4.98
N TRP A 33 9.98 31.15 5.45
CA TRP A 33 8.85 30.33 4.98
C TRP A 33 8.44 30.67 3.56
N TRP A 34 8.45 31.97 3.20
CA TRP A 34 8.19 32.40 1.84
C TRP A 34 9.26 31.88 0.88
N SER A 35 10.53 32.01 1.28
CA SER A 35 11.67 31.51 0.51
C SER A 35 11.63 29.99 0.32
N ALA A 36 11.30 29.24 1.37
CA ALA A 36 11.11 27.79 1.32
C ALA A 36 9.96 27.40 0.38
N GLY A 37 8.81 28.06 0.49
CA GLY A 37 7.66 27.82 -0.40
C GLY A 37 7.99 28.06 -1.87
N LYS A 38 8.71 29.16 -2.18
CA LYS A 38 9.19 29.44 -3.53
C LYS A 38 10.14 28.35 -4.03
N ALA A 39 11.06 27.89 -3.20
CA ALA A 39 11.99 26.81 -3.55
C ALA A 39 11.24 25.52 -3.87
N THR A 40 10.26 25.13 -3.04
CA THR A 40 9.41 23.94 -3.28
C THR A 40 8.66 24.03 -4.60
N ILE A 41 8.09 25.20 -4.95
CA ILE A 41 7.42 25.37 -6.25
C ILE A 41 8.40 25.17 -7.40
N GLN A 42 9.60 25.76 -7.33
CA GLN A 42 10.61 25.60 -8.38
C GLN A 42 11.07 24.14 -8.52
N GLU A 43 11.26 23.43 -7.40
CA GLU A 43 11.56 22.00 -7.40
C GLU A 43 10.46 21.20 -8.11
N ARG A 44 9.18 21.46 -7.79
CA ARG A 44 8.06 20.74 -8.40
C ARG A 44 7.89 21.03 -9.88
N LEU A 45 8.14 22.27 -10.31
CA LEU A 45 8.13 22.63 -11.74
C LEU A 45 9.28 21.97 -12.52
N ALA A 46 10.38 21.64 -11.85
CA ALA A 46 11.52 20.96 -12.45
C ALA A 46 11.34 19.43 -12.55
N VAL A 47 10.34 18.84 -11.85
CA VAL A 47 10.07 17.41 -11.92
C VAL A 47 9.63 17.03 -13.35
N THR A 48 10.42 16.18 -14.00
CA THR A 48 10.07 15.59 -15.30
C THR A 48 9.37 14.26 -15.10
N LYS A 49 8.26 14.07 -15.80
CA LYS A 49 7.52 12.80 -15.76
C LYS A 49 8.35 11.71 -16.43
N ASN A 50 8.62 10.63 -15.70
CA ASN A 50 9.22 9.44 -16.28
C ASN A 50 8.15 8.63 -17.03
N GLU A 51 8.20 8.65 -18.37
CA GLU A 51 7.28 7.90 -19.23
C GLU A 51 7.85 6.56 -19.70
N ASN A 52 9.05 6.20 -19.25
CA ASN A 52 9.67 4.93 -19.59
C ASN A 52 8.93 3.76 -18.92
N ARG A 53 8.97 2.60 -19.58
CA ARG A 53 8.45 1.36 -18.99
C ARG A 53 9.30 0.96 -17.78
N ALA A 54 8.66 0.76 -16.63
CA ALA A 54 9.34 0.29 -15.43
C ALA A 54 9.97 -1.10 -15.67
N LYS A 55 11.28 -1.22 -15.43
CA LYS A 55 11.99 -2.50 -15.44
C LYS A 55 11.68 -3.30 -14.17
N ASN A 56 11.70 -2.60 -13.03
CA ASN A 56 11.55 -3.13 -11.68
C ASN A 56 10.37 -2.42 -10.99
N VAL A 57 9.69 -3.14 -10.09
CA VAL A 57 8.66 -2.60 -9.21
C VAL A 57 9.02 -2.99 -7.79
N ILE A 58 9.07 -2.01 -6.89
CA ILE A 58 9.30 -2.23 -5.46
C ILE A 58 8.10 -1.65 -4.72
N LEU A 59 7.44 -2.48 -3.92
CA LEU A 59 6.29 -2.11 -3.11
C LEU A 59 6.67 -2.20 -1.64
N PHE A 60 6.62 -1.06 -0.95
CA PHE A 60 6.78 -0.99 0.51
C PHE A 60 5.40 -0.93 1.16
N ILE A 61 5.11 -1.88 2.05
CA ILE A 61 3.89 -1.90 2.84
C ILE A 61 4.27 -1.67 4.31
N GLY A 62 3.87 -0.51 4.85
CA GLY A 62 3.84 -0.31 6.30
C GLY A 62 2.51 -0.82 6.85
N ASP A 63 2.48 -2.02 7.40
CA ASP A 63 1.28 -2.61 8.00
C ASP A 63 0.81 -1.75 9.18
N GLY A 64 -0.43 -1.25 9.14
CA GLY A 64 -0.95 -0.30 10.13
C GLY A 64 -0.38 1.13 10.06
N MET A 65 0.39 1.48 9.03
CA MET A 65 1.07 2.78 8.91
C MET A 65 0.16 3.89 8.34
N GLY A 66 -0.85 4.30 9.13
CA GLY A 66 -1.74 5.42 8.79
C GLY A 66 -1.06 6.80 8.86
N ILE A 67 -1.79 7.85 8.50
CA ILE A 67 -1.27 9.24 8.48
C ILE A 67 -0.76 9.69 9.85
N SER A 68 -1.47 9.35 10.92
CA SER A 68 -1.03 9.65 12.29
C SER A 68 0.29 8.96 12.63
N THR A 69 0.45 7.70 12.24
CA THR A 69 1.69 6.92 12.41
C THR A 69 2.84 7.55 11.62
N LEU A 70 2.61 7.94 10.36
CA LEU A 70 3.62 8.63 9.53
C LEU A 70 4.12 9.93 10.18
N THR A 71 3.21 10.76 10.68
CA THR A 71 3.58 12.02 11.37
C THR A 71 4.33 11.74 12.67
N ALA A 72 3.88 10.77 13.47
CA ALA A 72 4.56 10.40 14.71
C ALA A 72 5.97 9.86 14.44
N MET A 73 6.15 9.02 13.42
CA MET A 73 7.44 8.50 12.99
C MET A 73 8.39 9.61 12.52
N ARG A 74 7.91 10.57 11.72
CA ARG A 74 8.71 11.72 11.27
C ARG A 74 9.26 12.53 12.44
N ILE A 75 8.39 12.87 13.41
CA ILE A 75 8.78 13.64 14.60
C ILE A 75 9.79 12.85 15.43
N PHE A 76 9.48 11.59 15.70
CA PHE A 76 10.36 10.72 16.48
C PHE A 76 11.75 10.57 15.84
N ASP A 77 11.82 10.30 14.53
CA ASP A 77 13.09 10.18 13.81
C ASP A 77 13.94 11.45 13.91
N GLY A 78 13.35 12.64 13.70
CA GLY A 78 14.09 13.90 13.85
C GLY A 78 14.60 14.11 15.27
N GLN A 79 13.77 13.84 16.28
CA GLN A 79 14.14 13.98 17.69
C GLN A 79 15.26 13.01 18.10
N THR A 80 15.32 11.80 17.52
CA THR A 80 16.41 10.85 17.79
C THR A 80 17.77 11.35 17.28
N ARG A 81 17.78 12.31 16.34
CA ARG A 81 18.99 13.01 15.86
C ARG A 81 19.28 14.32 16.60
N GLY A 82 18.44 14.70 17.56
CA GLY A 82 18.55 15.96 18.31
C GLY A 82 17.96 17.18 17.59
N GLU A 83 17.14 16.96 16.55
CA GLU A 83 16.35 18.01 15.87
C GLU A 83 15.02 18.26 16.62
N SER A 84 14.22 19.27 16.24
CA SER A 84 12.90 19.49 16.88
C SER A 84 11.90 18.40 16.50
N GLY A 85 11.96 17.93 15.25
CA GLY A 85 11.26 16.74 14.76
C GLY A 85 10.15 17.06 13.76
N GLU A 86 9.35 18.10 13.99
CA GLU A 86 8.21 18.43 13.11
C GLU A 86 8.62 18.79 11.68
N GLU A 87 9.78 19.43 11.53
CA GLU A 87 10.38 19.84 10.26
C GLU A 87 11.18 18.73 9.56
N ASN A 88 11.39 17.59 10.22
CA ASN A 88 12.09 16.45 9.63
C ASN A 88 11.36 15.98 8.36
N VAL A 89 12.10 15.44 7.39
CA VAL A 89 11.54 14.91 6.15
C VAL A 89 12.03 13.48 5.98
N MET A 90 11.09 12.54 6.00
CA MET A 90 11.40 11.12 5.84
C MET A 90 11.68 10.78 4.37
N PRO A 91 12.46 9.74 4.05
CA PRO A 91 12.82 9.39 2.66
C PRO A 91 11.61 9.23 1.71
N TYR A 92 10.50 8.69 2.21
CA TYR A 92 9.27 8.49 1.41
C TYR A 92 8.53 9.80 1.11
N GLU A 93 8.80 10.89 1.84
CA GLU A 93 8.17 12.20 1.63
C GLU A 93 8.78 12.98 0.47
N HIS A 94 9.96 12.57 0.02
CA HIS A 94 10.55 13.03 -1.22
C HIS A 94 9.87 12.42 -2.46
N PHE A 95 8.94 11.46 -2.30
CA PHE A 95 8.25 10.89 -3.45
C PHE A 95 7.43 11.97 -4.17
N PRO A 96 7.50 12.02 -5.52
CA PRO A 96 6.89 13.12 -6.26
C PRO A 96 5.36 13.05 -6.30
N ASN A 97 4.79 11.87 -6.02
CA ASN A 97 3.36 11.59 -6.12
C ASN A 97 2.82 11.08 -4.80
N VAL A 98 1.65 11.59 -4.40
CA VAL A 98 0.92 11.15 -3.21
C VAL A 98 -0.55 10.90 -3.59
N ALA A 99 -1.15 9.89 -2.97
CA ALA A 99 -2.56 9.59 -3.13
C ALA A 99 -3.14 9.10 -1.80
N LEU A 100 -4.41 9.41 -1.57
CA LEU A 100 -5.19 8.78 -0.50
C LEU A 100 -5.86 7.51 -1.05
N VAL A 101 -5.79 6.42 -0.28
CA VAL A 101 -6.31 5.12 -0.67
C VAL A 101 -7.47 4.73 0.24
N LYS A 102 -8.60 4.28 -0.34
CA LYS A 102 -9.78 3.80 0.40
C LYS A 102 -9.66 2.31 0.72
N THR A 103 -9.45 1.98 1.98
CA THR A 103 -8.98 0.65 2.42
C THR A 103 -10.07 -0.37 2.76
N TYR A 104 -11.35 0.01 2.83
CA TYR A 104 -12.44 -0.91 3.21
C TYR A 104 -12.41 -2.26 2.45
N ASN A 105 -12.72 -3.37 3.11
CA ASN A 105 -12.94 -4.66 2.44
C ASN A 105 -14.37 -4.76 1.91
N ASP A 106 -14.64 -5.76 1.07
CA ASP A 106 -15.98 -5.97 0.48
C ASP A 106 -17.10 -6.04 1.54
N ASN A 107 -16.80 -6.66 2.68
CA ASN A 107 -17.73 -6.88 3.79
C ASN A 107 -17.38 -6.11 5.08
N ALA A 108 -16.42 -5.17 5.06
CA ALA A 108 -16.00 -4.46 6.27
C ALA A 108 -15.51 -3.04 5.99
N GLN A 109 -15.97 -2.06 6.78
CA GLN A 109 -15.52 -0.67 6.69
C GLN A 109 -14.10 -0.49 7.24
N VAL A 110 -13.85 -1.06 8.42
CA VAL A 110 -12.51 -1.21 9.00
C VAL A 110 -11.96 -2.53 8.48
N ALA A 111 -10.92 -2.44 7.66
CA ALA A 111 -10.36 -3.58 6.95
C ALA A 111 -9.28 -4.29 7.75
N ASP A 112 -8.92 -5.49 7.30
CA ASP A 112 -7.75 -6.23 7.80
C ASP A 112 -6.60 -6.27 6.78
N SER A 113 -5.44 -6.77 7.21
CA SER A 113 -4.26 -6.90 6.36
C SER A 113 -4.48 -7.84 5.17
N ALA A 114 -5.26 -8.94 5.32
CA ALA A 114 -5.45 -9.91 4.25
C ALA A 114 -6.21 -9.31 3.07
N GLY A 115 -7.38 -8.72 3.33
CA GLY A 115 -8.19 -8.16 2.25
C GLY A 115 -7.57 -6.91 1.62
N THR A 116 -6.82 -6.11 2.38
CA THR A 116 -6.13 -4.92 1.86
C THR A 116 -4.91 -5.27 1.02
N ALA A 117 -4.03 -6.14 1.49
CA ALA A 117 -2.88 -6.61 0.72
C ALA A 117 -3.33 -7.37 -0.54
N SER A 118 -4.41 -8.15 -0.47
CA SER A 118 -5.01 -8.80 -1.65
C SER A 118 -5.48 -7.78 -2.69
N ALA A 119 -6.11 -6.69 -2.26
CA ALA A 119 -6.53 -5.63 -3.18
C ALA A 119 -5.35 -4.95 -3.87
N ILE A 120 -4.25 -4.73 -3.14
CA ILE A 120 -3.01 -4.15 -3.69
C ILE A 120 -2.36 -5.11 -4.69
N MET A 121 -2.28 -6.41 -4.34
CA MET A 121 -1.57 -7.40 -5.14
C MET A 121 -2.37 -7.88 -6.35
N THR A 122 -3.70 -7.99 -6.26
CA THR A 122 -4.53 -8.52 -7.36
C THR A 122 -5.25 -7.44 -8.16
N GLY A 123 -5.34 -6.23 -7.61
CA GLY A 123 -6.17 -5.14 -8.13
C GLY A 123 -7.66 -5.29 -7.85
N VAL A 124 -8.09 -6.30 -7.08
CA VAL A 124 -9.50 -6.60 -6.80
C VAL A 124 -9.73 -6.72 -5.29
N LYS A 125 -10.73 -6.01 -4.76
CA LYS A 125 -11.10 -6.13 -3.35
C LYS A 125 -11.68 -7.51 -3.04
N THR A 126 -11.39 -7.98 -1.83
CA THR A 126 -11.96 -9.22 -1.28
C THR A 126 -12.51 -8.99 0.12
N ARG A 127 -13.00 -10.05 0.75
CA ARG A 127 -13.58 -10.05 2.09
C ARG A 127 -12.48 -10.00 3.16
N LEU A 128 -12.85 -9.53 4.34
CA LEU A 128 -11.99 -9.54 5.53
C LEU A 128 -11.50 -10.96 5.82
N GLY A 129 -10.21 -11.10 6.09
CA GLY A 129 -9.58 -12.39 6.42
C GLY A 129 -9.30 -13.29 5.22
N VAL A 130 -9.58 -12.86 3.99
CA VAL A 130 -9.38 -13.64 2.76
C VAL A 130 -8.14 -13.17 2.00
N ILE A 131 -7.33 -14.12 1.50
CA ILE A 131 -6.09 -13.88 0.76
C ILE A 131 -6.32 -14.19 -0.72
N ASN A 132 -6.20 -13.19 -1.59
CA ASN A 132 -6.23 -13.30 -3.05
C ASN A 132 -7.42 -14.09 -3.62
N MET A 133 -8.58 -14.15 -2.97
CA MET A 133 -9.76 -14.78 -3.55
C MET A 133 -10.81 -13.78 -4.00
N ALA A 134 -11.69 -14.20 -4.89
CA ALA A 134 -12.88 -13.44 -5.27
C ALA A 134 -13.74 -13.13 -4.04
N SER A 135 -14.29 -11.92 -3.96
CA SER A 135 -15.20 -11.56 -2.86
C SER A 135 -16.48 -12.39 -2.80
N THR A 136 -16.83 -13.12 -3.87
CA THR A 136 -17.95 -14.06 -3.87
C THR A 136 -17.62 -15.37 -3.15
N HIS A 137 -16.35 -15.69 -2.96
CA HIS A 137 -15.92 -16.93 -2.31
C HIS A 137 -16.26 -16.91 -0.81
N PRO A 138 -16.81 -18.00 -0.24
CA PRO A 138 -17.14 -18.07 1.19
C PRO A 138 -15.89 -17.98 2.07
N VAL A 139 -15.97 -17.19 3.14
CA VAL A 139 -14.88 -17.03 4.12
C VAL A 139 -14.72 -18.33 4.91
N GLU A 140 -13.48 -18.73 5.18
CA GLU A 140 -13.13 -19.94 5.96
C GLU A 140 -13.68 -21.27 5.41
N GLN A 141 -14.06 -21.29 4.12
CA GLN A 141 -14.56 -22.50 3.46
C GLN A 141 -13.76 -22.80 2.20
N CYS A 142 -13.27 -24.04 2.11
CA CYS A 142 -12.71 -24.58 0.89
C CYS A 142 -13.83 -25.20 0.06
N ILE A 143 -13.99 -24.76 -1.19
CA ILE A 143 -14.86 -25.44 -2.17
C ILE A 143 -14.03 -26.50 -2.89
N ASP A 144 -12.91 -26.04 -3.44
CA ASP A 144 -11.81 -26.81 -3.99
C ASP A 144 -10.56 -25.93 -3.92
N GLY A 145 -9.38 -26.49 -4.15
CA GLY A 145 -8.10 -25.77 -4.07
C GLY A 145 -7.82 -24.76 -5.19
N LYS A 146 -8.81 -24.32 -5.98
CA LYS A 146 -8.63 -23.40 -7.12
C LYS A 146 -9.75 -22.37 -7.29
N THR A 147 -10.99 -22.72 -6.92
CA THR A 147 -12.18 -21.92 -7.14
C THR A 147 -12.04 -20.59 -6.42
N GLY A 148 -12.25 -19.50 -7.16
CA GLY A 148 -12.19 -18.15 -6.62
C GLY A 148 -10.78 -17.55 -6.53
N HIS A 149 -9.71 -18.28 -6.86
CA HIS A 149 -8.34 -17.74 -6.83
C HIS A 149 -8.18 -16.51 -7.73
N ARG A 150 -7.36 -15.55 -7.30
CA ARG A 150 -7.00 -14.34 -8.04
C ARG A 150 -5.49 -14.25 -8.13
N MET A 151 -5.02 -14.14 -9.36
CA MET A 151 -3.60 -14.03 -9.63
C MET A 151 -3.04 -12.71 -9.10
N SER A 152 -2.03 -12.81 -8.23
CA SER A 152 -1.28 -11.68 -7.69
C SER A 152 -0.41 -11.03 -8.76
N PHE A 153 0.05 -9.81 -8.50
CA PHE A 153 0.99 -9.10 -9.35
C PHE A 153 2.35 -9.82 -9.43
N ALA A 154 2.77 -10.49 -8.36
CA ALA A 154 4.01 -11.26 -8.34
C ALA A 154 3.89 -12.51 -9.24
N GLN A 155 2.78 -13.25 -9.15
CA GLN A 155 2.52 -14.37 -10.07
C GLN A 155 2.54 -13.92 -11.54
N ARG A 156 1.96 -12.75 -11.85
CA ARG A 156 2.05 -12.17 -13.20
C ARG A 156 3.47 -11.78 -13.60
N ALA A 157 4.29 -11.34 -12.64
CA ALA A 157 5.69 -10.98 -12.89
C ALA A 157 6.53 -12.23 -13.20
N GLU A 158 6.32 -13.31 -12.45
CA GLU A 158 6.91 -14.63 -12.66
C GLU A 158 6.56 -15.21 -14.03
N GLN A 159 5.28 -15.20 -14.38
CA GLN A 159 4.83 -15.61 -15.72
C GLN A 159 5.41 -14.76 -16.86
N ALA A 160 5.88 -13.55 -16.54
CA ALA A 160 6.57 -12.67 -17.48
C ALA A 160 8.10 -12.81 -17.45
N GLY A 161 8.63 -13.82 -16.76
CA GLY A 161 10.07 -14.11 -16.62
C GLY A 161 10.82 -13.04 -15.82
N LYS A 162 10.16 -12.43 -14.83
CA LYS A 162 10.78 -11.47 -13.91
C LYS A 162 10.99 -12.15 -12.58
N ALA A 163 12.18 -11.96 -12.02
CA ALA A 163 12.44 -12.35 -10.65
C ALA A 163 11.50 -11.63 -9.67
N THR A 164 11.01 -12.36 -8.67
CA THR A 164 10.20 -11.84 -7.58
C THR A 164 10.82 -12.09 -6.22
N GLY A 165 10.31 -11.35 -5.23
CA GLY A 165 10.76 -11.51 -3.86
C GLY A 165 9.78 -10.93 -2.87
N VAL A 166 9.81 -11.49 -1.66
CA VAL A 166 9.02 -11.06 -0.51
C VAL A 166 9.94 -10.88 0.70
N VAL A 167 9.89 -9.70 1.30
CA VAL A 167 10.66 -9.37 2.50
C VAL A 167 9.70 -8.82 3.53
N SER A 168 9.72 -9.40 4.74
CA SER A 168 8.85 -8.99 5.83
C SER A 168 9.54 -9.17 7.18
N THR A 169 9.16 -8.34 8.14
CA THR A 169 9.48 -8.57 9.56
C THR A 169 8.51 -9.55 10.22
N ALA A 170 7.37 -9.86 9.57
CA ALA A 170 6.40 -10.84 10.04
C ALA A 170 6.75 -12.26 9.55
N ARG A 171 5.87 -13.22 9.86
CA ARG A 171 5.94 -14.57 9.26
C ARG A 171 5.73 -14.50 7.76
N LEU A 172 6.46 -15.27 6.95
CA LEU A 172 6.23 -15.34 5.50
C LEU A 172 4.81 -15.81 5.14
N THR A 173 4.19 -16.56 6.04
CA THR A 173 2.81 -17.05 5.97
C THR A 173 1.77 -16.05 6.49
N HIS A 174 2.19 -14.93 7.09
CA HIS A 174 1.27 -13.90 7.56
C HIS A 174 0.51 -13.28 6.39
N ALA A 175 -0.64 -12.65 6.68
CA ALA A 175 -1.57 -12.13 5.68
C ALA A 175 -0.93 -11.23 4.60
N THR A 176 -0.11 -10.25 4.99
CA THR A 176 0.50 -9.32 4.04
C THR A 176 1.49 -10.02 3.09
N PRO A 177 2.57 -10.69 3.57
CA PRO A 177 3.53 -11.35 2.68
C PRO A 177 2.93 -12.52 1.88
N SER A 178 1.96 -13.26 2.45
CA SER A 178 1.34 -14.39 1.76
C SER A 178 0.57 -13.98 0.50
N THR A 179 0.08 -12.75 0.40
CA THR A 179 -0.58 -12.26 -0.84
C THR A 179 0.34 -12.17 -2.05
N VAL A 180 1.66 -12.35 -1.87
CA VAL A 180 2.60 -12.51 -2.99
C VAL A 180 2.36 -13.80 -3.74
N TYR A 181 2.05 -14.89 -3.04
CA TYR A 181 2.06 -16.25 -3.63
C TYR A 181 0.79 -17.07 -3.37
N ALA A 182 0.13 -16.89 -2.23
CA ALA A 182 -0.95 -17.74 -1.77
C ALA A 182 -2.33 -17.24 -2.20
N ASN A 183 -3.28 -18.17 -2.23
CA ASN A 183 -4.71 -17.94 -2.27
C ASN A 183 -5.34 -18.73 -1.14
N SER A 184 -6.09 -18.09 -0.25
CA SER A 184 -6.70 -18.78 0.89
C SER A 184 -8.01 -18.12 1.32
N PRO A 185 -9.06 -18.91 1.63
CA PRO A 185 -10.30 -18.38 2.18
C PRO A 185 -10.16 -17.96 3.66
N SER A 186 -9.02 -18.24 4.28
CA SER A 186 -8.69 -17.78 5.63
C SER A 186 -7.20 -17.46 5.76
N ARG A 187 -6.90 -16.25 6.23
CA ARG A 187 -5.54 -15.82 6.60
C ARG A 187 -4.93 -16.64 7.73
N ASN A 188 -5.75 -17.37 8.49
CA ASN A 188 -5.29 -18.17 9.62
C ASN A 188 -4.80 -19.55 9.19
N TRP A 189 -5.00 -19.97 7.94
CA TRP A 189 -4.51 -21.27 7.44
C TRP A 189 -3.02 -21.21 7.10
N GLU A 190 -2.20 -20.73 8.06
CA GLU A 190 -0.77 -20.52 7.87
C GLU A 190 0.01 -21.84 7.72
N TYR A 191 -0.46 -22.90 8.37
CA TYR A 191 0.04 -24.26 8.28
C TYR A 191 -1.12 -25.26 8.45
N ASP A 192 -0.87 -26.53 8.13
CA ASP A 192 -1.86 -27.62 8.07
C ASP A 192 -2.74 -27.75 9.32
N ALA A 193 -2.18 -27.64 10.52
CA ALA A 193 -2.96 -27.80 11.75
C ALA A 193 -3.94 -26.64 12.03
N ASN A 194 -3.86 -25.53 11.29
CA ASN A 194 -4.85 -24.45 11.34
C ASN A 194 -6.04 -24.68 10.40
N MET A 195 -5.98 -25.70 9.54
CA MET A 195 -7.03 -25.99 8.59
C MET A 195 -8.08 -26.94 9.17
N PRO A 196 -9.38 -26.72 8.87
CA PRO A 196 -10.40 -27.71 9.14
C PRO A 196 -10.18 -28.95 8.26
N LYS A 197 -10.53 -30.13 8.76
CA LYS A 197 -10.34 -31.40 8.04
C LYS A 197 -11.05 -31.41 6.70
N GLU A 198 -12.24 -30.82 6.65
CA GLU A 198 -13.06 -30.71 5.46
C GLU A 198 -12.34 -29.91 4.36
N ALA A 199 -11.51 -28.91 4.72
CA ALA A 199 -10.74 -28.15 3.74
C ALA A 199 -9.57 -28.94 3.16
N LEU A 200 -8.89 -29.73 4.00
CA LEU A 200 -7.82 -30.64 3.56
C LEU A 200 -8.38 -31.72 2.63
N GLU A 201 -9.53 -32.31 3.00
CA GLU A 201 -10.23 -33.31 2.19
C GLU A 201 -10.75 -32.75 0.87
N ALA A 202 -11.16 -31.47 0.84
CA ALA A 202 -11.53 -30.75 -0.38
C ALA A 202 -10.33 -30.34 -1.26
N GLY A 203 -9.09 -30.64 -0.84
CA GLY A 203 -7.88 -30.39 -1.61
C GLY A 203 -7.34 -28.96 -1.51
N CYS A 204 -7.77 -28.18 -0.53
CA CYS A 204 -7.05 -26.95 -0.18
C CYS A 204 -5.74 -27.28 0.52
N THR A 205 -4.77 -26.39 0.37
CA THR A 205 -3.47 -26.46 1.03
C THR A 205 -3.25 -25.21 1.88
N ASP A 206 -2.51 -25.36 2.97
CA ASP A 206 -2.14 -24.25 3.83
C ASP A 206 -1.17 -23.29 3.14
N ILE A 207 -1.01 -22.10 3.70
CA ILE A 207 -0.20 -21.03 3.12
C ILE A 207 1.28 -21.46 3.05
N ALA A 208 1.83 -22.15 4.06
CA ALA A 208 3.22 -22.63 4.02
C ALA A 208 3.45 -23.63 2.88
N ALA A 209 2.53 -24.58 2.69
CA ALA A 209 2.58 -25.53 1.57
C ALA A 209 2.49 -24.81 0.22
N GLN A 210 1.62 -23.81 0.07
CA GLN A 210 1.53 -23.00 -1.15
C GLN A 210 2.82 -22.22 -1.44
N PHE A 211 3.55 -21.75 -0.41
CA PHE A 211 4.84 -21.10 -0.58
C PHE A 211 5.89 -22.07 -1.15
N VAL A 212 6.01 -23.26 -0.57
CA VAL A 212 7.01 -24.27 -0.98
C VAL A 212 6.69 -24.84 -2.36
N ALA A 213 5.41 -25.01 -2.66
CA ALA A 213 4.94 -25.53 -3.95
C ALA A 213 4.73 -24.44 -5.01
N PHE A 214 5.15 -23.21 -4.75
CA PHE A 214 4.96 -22.09 -5.67
C PHE A 214 5.71 -22.33 -6.99
N ASP A 215 4.96 -22.51 -8.07
CA ASP A 215 5.47 -22.94 -9.39
C ASP A 215 5.09 -22.00 -10.55
N ASP A 216 4.55 -20.81 -10.25
CA ASP A 216 4.43 -19.77 -11.26
C ASP A 216 5.84 -19.32 -11.70
N GLY A 217 6.11 -19.33 -13.01
CA GLY A 217 7.43 -18.95 -13.54
C GLY A 217 8.51 -19.96 -13.16
N ASP A 218 9.60 -19.48 -12.56
CA ASP A 218 10.67 -20.30 -11.98
C ASP A 218 10.70 -20.27 -10.43
N GLY A 219 9.69 -19.66 -9.81
CA GLY A 219 9.50 -19.64 -8.36
C GLY A 219 9.84 -18.27 -7.75
N ILE A 220 9.99 -18.19 -6.42
CA ILE A 220 10.40 -16.94 -5.75
C ILE A 220 11.90 -16.96 -5.47
N GLU A 221 12.66 -15.97 -5.97
CA GLU A 221 14.12 -15.92 -5.79
C GLU A 221 14.54 -15.50 -4.37
N VAL A 222 13.76 -14.61 -3.74
CA VAL A 222 14.10 -14.06 -2.43
C VAL A 222 12.90 -14.08 -1.51
N ALA A 223 13.03 -14.82 -0.41
CA ALA A 223 12.07 -14.79 0.68
C ALA A 223 12.78 -14.59 2.01
N LEU A 224 12.54 -13.44 2.66
CA LEU A 224 13.13 -13.11 3.96
C LEU A 224 12.02 -12.73 4.93
N GLY A 225 11.91 -13.48 6.03
CA GLY A 225 10.95 -13.21 7.09
C GLY A 225 11.00 -14.27 8.19
N GLY A 226 10.05 -14.19 9.12
CA GLY A 226 9.89 -15.18 10.18
C GLY A 226 8.98 -16.34 9.78
N GLY A 227 8.47 -17.07 10.79
CA GLY A 227 7.47 -18.12 10.61
C GLY A 227 8.04 -19.53 10.39
N ARG A 228 9.30 -19.75 10.76
CA ARG A 228 10.01 -21.04 10.62
C ARG A 228 9.18 -22.24 11.09
N ALA A 229 8.50 -22.11 12.22
CA ALA A 229 7.67 -23.18 12.81
C ALA A 229 6.58 -23.70 11.85
N ASN A 230 6.03 -22.85 10.97
CA ASN A 230 5.00 -23.23 10.01
C ASN A 230 5.53 -24.13 8.89
N PHE A 231 6.85 -24.20 8.72
CA PHE A 231 7.53 -25.00 7.69
C PHE A 231 8.19 -26.27 8.26
N LEU A 232 8.07 -26.52 9.56
CA LEU A 232 8.73 -27.63 10.23
C LEU A 232 7.71 -28.59 10.84
N PRO A 233 7.99 -29.90 10.85
CA PRO A 233 7.20 -30.85 11.62
C PRO A 233 7.19 -30.49 13.10
N ASN A 234 6.10 -30.86 13.76
CA ASN A 234 5.88 -30.68 15.19
C ASN A 234 6.94 -31.43 16.06
N THR A 235 7.69 -32.35 15.49
CA THR A 235 8.78 -33.05 16.19
C THR A 235 10.11 -32.31 16.14
N THR A 236 10.20 -31.18 15.42
CA THR A 236 11.46 -30.48 15.16
C THR A 236 11.61 -29.28 16.09
N PRO A 237 12.60 -29.26 16.99
CA PRO A 237 12.90 -28.08 17.80
C PRO A 237 13.33 -26.90 16.91
N ASP A 238 12.96 -25.68 17.32
CA ASP A 238 13.50 -24.48 16.68
C ASP A 238 15.01 -24.36 16.95
N PRO A 239 15.86 -24.15 15.92
CA PRO A 239 17.31 -24.13 16.08
C PRO A 239 17.86 -22.87 16.76
N GLU A 240 17.06 -21.80 16.85
CA GLU A 240 17.46 -20.52 17.49
C GLU A 240 16.81 -20.35 18.88
N LYS A 241 15.74 -21.09 19.16
CA LYS A 241 15.06 -21.13 20.46
C LYS A 241 15.10 -22.55 21.04
N GLU A 242 16.22 -22.92 21.66
CA GLU A 242 16.30 -24.19 22.41
C GLU A 242 15.20 -24.25 23.49
N GLY A 243 14.35 -25.27 23.43
CA GLY A 243 13.37 -25.59 24.47
C GLY A 243 12.02 -24.85 24.41
N LEU A 244 11.79 -23.97 23.42
CA LEU A 244 10.49 -23.31 23.23
C LEU A 244 9.87 -23.73 21.90
N TRP A 245 8.86 -24.58 22.01
CA TRP A 245 7.94 -24.86 20.92
C TRP A 245 7.01 -23.65 20.73
N ASP A 246 7.05 -23.02 19.55
CA ASP A 246 6.40 -21.71 19.27
C ASP A 246 4.85 -21.77 19.27
N GLY A 247 4.27 -22.98 19.41
CA GLY A 247 2.82 -23.17 19.51
C GLY A 247 2.18 -22.53 20.75
N ALA A 248 2.97 -22.25 21.79
CA ALA A 248 2.50 -21.52 22.98
C ALA A 248 2.59 -19.98 22.83
N ALA A 249 3.34 -19.47 21.85
CA ALA A 249 3.49 -18.04 21.60
C ALA A 249 2.41 -17.47 20.66
N MET A 250 1.53 -18.31 20.11
CA MET A 250 0.46 -17.93 19.18
C MET A 250 -0.73 -17.17 19.83
N ALA A 251 -0.64 -16.80 21.11
CA ALA A 251 -1.70 -16.10 21.84
C ALA A 251 -1.52 -14.57 21.95
N GLY A 252 -0.52 -13.97 21.32
CA GLY A 252 -0.38 -12.51 21.34
C GLY A 252 0.68 -11.99 20.39
N ILE A 253 0.24 -11.58 19.21
CA ILE A 253 0.37 -10.26 18.58
C ILE A 253 -0.61 -10.24 17.41
#